data_AF-A0A3N4JVD1-F1
#
_entry.id   AF-A0A3N4JVD1-F1
#
_cell.length_a   1.000
_cell.length_b   1.000
_cell.length_c   1.000
_cell.angle_alpha   90.00
_cell.angle_beta   90.00
_cell.angle_gamma   90.00
#
_symmetry.space_group_name_H-M   'P 1'
#
loop_
_entity.id
_entity.type
_entity.pdbx_description
1 polymer ?
#
loop_
_entity_poly.entity_id
_entity_poly.type
_entity_poly.pdbx_seq_one_letter_code
_entity_poly.pdbx_strand_id
1 'polypeptide(L)'
;ITPSLIPGGCTSLVQPLDVSVNKPFKDLIRDLTDERIFELESTEEFERWTVRDRRIMTTHCVGDAFYKFHSEKASIICTSFRKVGLSLPVDGSLDGELDIKGFTGLEIGNWRQDLGSVDDSADVRSEEDHEVEFVSGFE
;
A
#
# COMPACT_ATOMS: atom_id res chain seq x y z
N ILE A 1 12.00 -15.64 -14.44
CA ILE A 1 11.73 -14.72 -13.30
C ILE A 1 12.96 -13.83 -13.17
N THR A 2 12.83 -12.54 -13.43
CA THR A 2 13.92 -11.57 -13.25
C THR A 2 13.67 -10.83 -11.94
N PRO A 3 14.49 -11.03 -10.89
CA PRO A 3 14.34 -10.30 -9.65
C PRO A 3 14.70 -8.83 -9.86
N SER A 4 13.83 -7.93 -9.44
CA SER A 4 14.07 -6.49 -9.43
C SER A 4 14.46 -6.02 -8.03
N LEU A 5 15.52 -5.22 -7.95
CA LEU A 5 15.94 -4.55 -6.73
C LEU A 5 15.27 -3.16 -6.70
N ILE A 6 14.34 -2.95 -5.77
CA ILE A 6 13.74 -1.62 -5.57
C ILE A 6 14.67 -0.83 -4.63
N PRO A 7 15.27 0.29 -5.07
CA PRO A 7 16.11 1.11 -4.21
C PRO A 7 15.32 1.67 -3.02
N GLY A 8 16.01 1.90 -1.90
CA GLY A 8 15.41 2.56 -0.74
C GLY A 8 14.83 3.93 -1.13
N GLY A 9 13.60 4.23 -0.71
CA GLY A 9 12.90 5.46 -1.07
C GLY A 9 12.02 5.36 -2.31
N CYS A 10 12.15 4.30 -3.13
CA CYS A 10 11.30 4.10 -4.30
C CYS A 10 9.95 3.42 -3.98
N THR A 11 9.71 2.94 -2.76
CA THR A 11 8.44 2.32 -2.38
C THR A 11 7.24 3.25 -2.60
N SER A 12 7.40 4.56 -2.38
CA SER A 12 6.34 5.54 -2.67
C SER A 12 6.03 5.70 -4.16
N LEU A 13 7.03 5.43 -5.01
CA LEU A 13 6.93 5.56 -6.46
C LEU A 13 6.40 4.27 -7.10
N VAL A 14 6.80 3.12 -6.55
CA VAL A 14 6.53 1.80 -7.15
C VAL A 14 5.33 1.11 -6.50
N GLN A 15 4.98 1.45 -5.26
CA GLN A 15 3.94 0.77 -4.48
C GLN A 15 2.99 1.78 -3.81
N PRO A 16 2.07 2.41 -4.58
CA PRO A 16 1.17 3.45 -4.09
C PRO A 16 0.34 3.01 -2.89
N LEU A 17 -0.08 1.75 -2.85
CA LEU A 17 -0.85 1.18 -1.74
C LEU A 17 -0.05 1.17 -0.43
N ASP A 18 1.26 0.89 -0.50
CA ASP A 18 2.10 0.85 0.68
C ASP A 18 2.21 2.21 1.37
N VAL A 19 2.20 3.29 0.60
CA VAL A 19 2.31 4.65 1.13
C VAL A 19 0.96 5.26 1.47
N SER A 20 -0.04 5.12 0.61
CA SER A 20 -1.34 5.75 0.81
C SER A 20 -2.23 5.01 1.83
N VAL A 21 -2.03 3.71 2.01
CA VAL A 21 -2.87 2.86 2.88
C VAL A 21 -2.03 2.18 3.96
N ASN A 22 -1.05 1.36 3.60
CA ASN A 22 -0.41 0.47 4.58
C ASN A 22 0.39 1.24 5.64
N LYS A 23 1.18 2.25 5.23
CA LYS A 23 1.95 3.08 6.17
C LYS A 23 1.04 3.80 7.19
N PRO A 24 0.10 4.68 6.77
CA PRO A 24 -0.72 5.41 7.73
C PRO A 24 -1.61 4.49 8.56
N PHE A 25 -2.07 3.36 8.01
CA PHE A 25 -2.81 2.38 8.77
C PHE A 25 -1.95 1.69 9.84
N LYS A 26 -0.72 1.27 9.51
CA LYS A 26 0.22 0.68 10.47
C LYS A 26 0.65 1.68 11.55
N ASP A 27 0.83 2.94 11.19
CA ASP A 27 1.13 4.00 12.15
C ASP A 27 -0.03 4.16 13.14
N LEU A 28 -1.28 4.16 12.66
CA LEU A 28 -2.45 4.21 13.54
C LEU A 28 -2.61 2.97 14.45
N ILE A 29 -2.32 1.77 13.94
CA ILE A 29 -2.30 0.55 14.76
C ILE A 29 -1.27 0.69 15.88
N ARG A 30 -0.09 1.22 15.57
CA ARG A 30 0.97 1.43 16.55
C ARG A 30 0.52 2.39 17.63
N ASP A 31 0.01 3.56 17.24
CA ASP A 31 -0.45 4.58 18.20
C ASP A 31 -1.51 4.03 19.16
N LEU A 32 -2.51 3.31 18.65
CA LEU A 32 -3.56 2.70 19.48
C LEU A 32 -3.03 1.57 20.36
N THR A 33 -2.07 0.79 19.86
CA THR A 33 -1.45 -0.28 20.65
C THR A 33 -0.62 0.30 21.79
N ASP A 34 0.16 1.35 21.52
CA ASP A 34 1.00 2.03 22.51
C ASP A 34 0.13 2.72 23.57
N GLU A 35 -0.96 3.37 23.16
CA GLU A 35 -1.95 3.97 24.08
C GLU A 35 -2.57 2.91 25.00
N ARG A 36 -3.02 1.78 24.45
CA ARG A 36 -3.59 0.69 25.26
C ARG A 36 -2.57 0.04 26.19
N ILE A 37 -1.33 -0.15 25.73
CA ILE A 37 -0.25 -0.64 26.59
C ILE A 37 -0.03 0.33 27.76
N PHE A 38 0.06 1.64 27.50
CA PHE A 38 0.26 2.64 28.54
C PHE A 38 -0.89 2.66 29.57
N GLU A 39 -2.14 2.58 29.11
CA GLU A 39 -3.31 2.49 29.99
C GLU A 39 -3.26 1.24 30.89
N LEU A 40 -2.83 0.10 30.33
CA LEU A 40 -2.83 -1.17 31.04
C LEU A 40 -1.60 -1.38 31.93
N GLU A 41 -0.42 -0.90 31.53
CA GLU A 41 0.81 -0.90 32.34
C GLU A 41 0.63 -0.15 33.67
N SER A 42 -0.28 0.83 33.69
CA SER A 42 -0.67 1.52 34.93
C SER A 42 -1.46 0.65 35.91
N THR A 43 -1.84 -0.57 35.50
CA THR A 43 -2.58 -1.56 36.29
C THR A 43 -1.68 -2.75 36.64
N GLU A 44 -1.72 -3.23 37.89
CA GLU A 44 -0.95 -4.43 38.35
C GLU A 44 -1.20 -5.70 37.50
N GLU A 45 -2.25 -5.72 36.68
CA GLU A 45 -2.65 -6.86 35.87
C GLU A 45 -1.80 -7.06 34.60
N PHE A 46 -1.12 -6.01 34.11
CA PHE A 46 -0.35 -6.06 32.86
C PHE A 46 0.91 -6.92 32.94
N GLU A 47 1.60 -6.95 34.08
CA GLU A 47 2.76 -7.83 34.29
C GLU A 47 2.41 -9.32 34.12
N ARG A 48 1.12 -9.67 34.24
CA ARG A 48 0.63 -11.05 34.14
C ARG A 48 0.07 -11.41 32.76
N TRP A 49 0.14 -10.49 31.79
CA TRP A 49 -0.43 -10.72 30.47
C TRP A 49 0.30 -11.84 29.72
N THR A 50 -0.48 -12.82 29.30
CA THR A 50 0.01 -13.90 28.45
C THR A 50 0.13 -13.43 27.00
N VAL A 51 0.81 -14.24 26.17
CA VAL A 51 0.84 -14.03 24.70
C VAL A 51 -0.58 -13.97 24.11
N ARG A 52 -1.54 -14.70 24.69
CA ARG A 52 -2.94 -14.69 24.25
C ARG A 52 -3.59 -13.33 24.48
N ASP A 53 -3.39 -12.73 25.65
CA ASP A 53 -4.00 -11.46 26.02
C ASP A 53 -3.48 -10.33 25.12
N ARG A 54 -2.16 -10.33 24.86
CA ARG A 54 -1.53 -9.40 23.89
C ARG A 54 -2.14 -9.53 22.49
N ARG A 55 -2.35 -10.76 21.98
CA ARG A 55 -2.97 -10.97 20.65
C ARG A 55 -4.41 -10.48 20.57
N ILE A 56 -5.19 -10.68 21.65
CA ILE A 56 -6.56 -10.18 21.73
C ILE A 56 -6.56 -8.65 21.69
N MET A 57 -5.74 -8.01 22.52
CA MET A 57 -5.60 -6.55 22.53
C MET A 57 -5.18 -6.01 21.17
N THR A 58 -4.17 -6.60 20.52
CA THR A 58 -3.73 -6.16 19.18
C THR A 58 -4.86 -6.31 18.16
N THR A 59 -5.67 -7.37 18.24
CA THR A 59 -6.81 -7.58 17.34
C THR A 59 -7.85 -6.47 17.50
N HIS A 60 -8.14 -6.05 18.74
CA HIS A 60 -8.99 -4.89 18.99
C HIS A 60 -8.39 -3.59 18.44
N CYS A 61 -7.10 -3.34 18.67
CA CYS A 61 -6.43 -2.15 18.14
C CYS A 61 -6.44 -2.10 16.61
N VAL A 62 -6.29 -3.25 15.93
CA VAL A 62 -6.42 -3.33 14.46
C VAL A 62 -7.84 -3.00 14.00
N GLY A 63 -8.86 -3.49 14.71
CA GLY A 63 -10.26 -3.17 14.42
C GLY A 63 -10.56 -1.68 14.60
N ASP A 64 -10.16 -1.12 15.74
CA ASP A 64 -10.35 0.30 16.06
C ASP A 64 -9.58 1.20 15.07
N ALA A 65 -8.34 0.81 14.73
CA ALA A 65 -7.56 1.47 13.69
C ALA A 65 -8.30 1.45 12.35
N PHE A 66 -8.89 0.32 11.96
CA PHE A 66 -9.57 0.22 10.67
C PHE A 66 -10.82 1.10 10.65
N TYR A 67 -11.64 1.09 11.71
CA TYR A 67 -12.83 1.94 11.77
C TYR A 67 -12.49 3.43 11.67
N LYS A 68 -11.48 3.87 12.41
CA LYS A 68 -11.00 5.26 12.36
C LYS A 68 -10.36 5.61 11.02
N PHE A 69 -9.50 4.74 10.49
CA PHE A 69 -8.87 4.97 9.20
C PHE A 69 -9.89 5.01 8.06
N HIS A 70 -10.87 4.10 8.07
CA HIS A 70 -11.93 4.06 7.08
C HIS A 70 -12.82 5.30 7.15
N SER A 71 -13.21 5.77 8.34
CA SER A 71 -14.05 6.97 8.46
C SER A 71 -13.38 8.23 7.90
N GLU A 72 -12.05 8.34 8.01
CA GLU A 72 -11.28 9.48 7.53
C GLU A 72 -10.77 9.34 6.08
N LYS A 73 -10.48 8.11 5.64
CA LYS A 73 -9.70 7.83 4.42
C LYS A 73 -10.37 6.83 3.47
N ALA A 74 -11.66 6.53 3.62
CA ALA A 74 -12.39 5.61 2.75
C ALA A 74 -12.18 5.90 1.25
N SER A 75 -12.24 7.17 0.85
CA SER A 75 -12.04 7.57 -0.55
C SER A 75 -10.63 7.20 -1.06
N ILE A 76 -9.60 7.37 -0.23
CA ILE A 76 -8.22 7.02 -0.57
C ILE A 76 -8.08 5.51 -0.68
N ILE A 77 -8.67 4.73 0.24
CA ILE A 77 -8.66 3.27 0.17
C ILE A 77 -9.29 2.81 -1.15
N CYS A 78 -10.51 3.24 -1.44
CA CYS A 78 -11.21 2.87 -2.66
C CYS A 78 -10.43 3.29 -3.91
N THR A 79 -9.94 4.53 -3.96
CA THR A 79 -9.20 5.05 -5.11
C THR A 79 -7.90 4.28 -5.33
N SER A 80 -7.12 4.01 -4.28
CA SER A 80 -5.87 3.26 -4.39
C SER A 80 -6.11 1.86 -4.93
N PHE A 81 -7.13 1.14 -4.44
CA PHE A 81 -7.46 -0.21 -4.93
C PHE A 81 -7.99 -0.22 -6.36
N ARG A 82 -8.71 0.82 -6.80
CA ARG A 82 -9.20 0.93 -8.18
C ARG A 82 -8.07 1.25 -9.16
N LYS A 83 -7.22 2.23 -8.84
CA LYS A 83 -6.10 2.65 -9.70
C LYS A 83 -5.11 1.54 -10.02
N VAL A 84 -4.92 0.58 -9.09
CA VAL A 84 -4.06 -0.59 -9.31
C VAL A 84 -4.82 -1.84 -9.77
N GLY A 85 -6.12 -1.72 -10.09
CA GLY A 85 -6.92 -2.83 -10.63
C GLY A 85 -7.40 -3.87 -9.62
N LEU A 86 -7.02 -3.78 -8.34
CA LEU A 86 -7.36 -4.78 -7.30
C LEU A 86 -8.86 -4.90 -7.01
N SER A 87 -9.64 -3.87 -7.35
CA SER A 87 -11.10 -3.83 -7.15
C SER A 87 -11.88 -3.61 -8.45
N LEU A 88 -11.21 -3.71 -9.59
CA LEU A 88 -11.86 -3.60 -10.90
C LEU A 88 -12.32 -4.99 -11.37
N PRO A 89 -13.37 -5.05 -12.22
CA PRO A 89 -13.75 -6.27 -12.91
C PRO A 89 -12.58 -6.86 -13.71
N VAL A 90 -12.42 -8.18 -13.63
CA VAL A 90 -11.35 -8.92 -14.33
C VAL A 90 -11.59 -9.06 -15.84
N ASP A 91 -12.71 -8.56 -16.34
CA ASP A 91 -13.11 -8.65 -17.75
C ASP A 91 -12.58 -7.48 -18.60
N GLY A 92 -11.80 -6.58 -18.01
CA GLY A 92 -11.22 -5.40 -18.67
C GLY A 92 -12.20 -4.23 -18.85
N SER A 93 -13.47 -4.38 -18.43
CA SER A 93 -14.51 -3.38 -18.69
C SER A 93 -14.24 -2.00 -18.08
N LEU A 94 -13.37 -1.92 -17.07
CA LEU A 94 -12.98 -0.68 -16.39
C LEU A 94 -11.46 -0.43 -16.44
N ASP A 95 -10.74 -0.98 -17.41
CA ASP A 95 -9.28 -0.77 -17.51
C ASP A 95 -8.89 0.70 -17.66
N GLY A 96 -9.78 1.54 -18.20
CA GLY A 96 -9.58 2.99 -18.26
C GLY A 96 -9.48 3.68 -16.89
N GLU A 97 -9.80 3.00 -15.79
CA GLU A 97 -9.58 3.49 -14.42
C GLU A 97 -8.20 3.12 -13.84
N LEU A 98 -7.41 2.33 -14.56
CA LEU A 98 -6.03 2.02 -14.20
C LEU A 98 -5.17 3.28 -14.35
N ASP A 99 -4.44 3.61 -13.29
CA ASP A 99 -3.57 4.78 -13.24
C ASP A 99 -2.32 4.42 -12.42
N ILE A 100 -1.44 3.68 -13.08
CA ILE A 100 -0.16 3.23 -12.53
C ILE A 100 0.92 4.12 -13.11
N LYS A 101 1.62 4.86 -12.24
CA LYS A 101 2.70 5.77 -12.65
C LYS A 101 3.72 5.04 -13.53
N GLY A 102 4.06 5.64 -14.66
CA GLY A 102 5.02 5.08 -15.63
C GLY A 102 4.40 4.21 -16.72
N PHE A 103 3.08 3.99 -16.69
CA PHE A 103 2.35 3.26 -17.73
C PHE A 103 1.27 4.16 -18.33
N THR A 104 1.10 4.08 -19.66
CA THR A 104 0.03 4.77 -20.39
C THR A 104 -0.68 3.79 -21.30
N GLY A 105 -2.01 3.89 -21.39
CA GLY A 105 -2.80 3.00 -22.25
C GLY A 105 -2.81 1.55 -21.78
N LEU A 106 -2.81 1.32 -20.47
CA LEU A 106 -2.94 -0.02 -19.89
C LEU A 106 -4.29 -0.64 -20.29
N GLU A 107 -4.23 -1.79 -20.93
CA GLU A 107 -5.37 -2.65 -21.24
C GLU A 107 -5.00 -4.06 -20.76
N ILE A 108 -5.65 -4.52 -19.70
CA ILE A 108 -5.53 -5.90 -19.19
C ILE A 108 -6.40 -6.82 -20.04
N GLY A 109 -7.58 -6.34 -20.43
CA GLY A 109 -8.56 -7.08 -21.22
C GLY A 109 -9.26 -8.18 -20.42
N ASN A 110 -10.07 -8.97 -21.11
CA ASN A 110 -10.83 -10.04 -20.48
C ASN A 110 -9.95 -11.27 -20.26
N TRP A 111 -9.71 -11.63 -18.99
CA TRP A 111 -8.86 -12.78 -18.63
C TRP A 111 -9.28 -14.12 -19.26
N ARG A 112 -10.54 -14.26 -19.68
CA ARG A 112 -11.06 -15.49 -20.33
C ARG A 112 -10.75 -15.55 -21.82
N GLN A 113 -10.40 -14.43 -22.44
CA GLN A 113 -10.07 -14.36 -23.85
C GLN A 113 -8.58 -14.70 -24.00
N ASP A 114 -8.29 -15.77 -24.74
CA ASP A 114 -6.92 -16.10 -25.11
C ASP A 114 -6.50 -15.16 -26.25
N LEU A 115 -5.84 -14.05 -25.91
CA LEU A 115 -5.50 -12.98 -26.86
C LEU A 115 -4.34 -13.35 -27.80
N GLY A 116 -3.72 -14.52 -27.62
CA GLY A 116 -2.47 -14.86 -28.30
C GLY A 116 -1.32 -13.96 -27.84
N SER A 117 -0.08 -14.36 -28.08
CA SER A 117 1.09 -13.56 -27.70
C SER A 117 1.10 -12.23 -28.45
N VAL A 118 0.79 -11.14 -27.76
CA VAL A 118 1.02 -9.79 -28.27
C VAL A 118 2.49 -9.45 -28.01
N ASP A 119 3.15 -8.83 -28.98
CA ASP A 119 4.55 -8.41 -28.92
C ASP A 119 4.82 -7.58 -27.65
N ASP A 120 5.77 -8.03 -26.81
CA ASP A 120 6.07 -7.57 -25.43
C ASP A 120 6.63 -6.12 -25.35
N SER A 121 6.53 -5.34 -26.42
CA SER A 121 7.02 -3.97 -26.51
C SER A 121 6.04 -2.99 -25.84
N ALA A 122 6.00 -2.97 -24.50
CA ALA A 122 5.43 -1.82 -23.80
C ALA A 122 6.30 -0.58 -24.05
N ASP A 123 5.72 0.45 -24.68
CA ASP A 123 6.43 1.68 -25.05
C ASP A 123 6.69 2.54 -23.80
N VAL A 124 7.85 2.33 -23.16
CA VAL A 124 8.31 3.16 -22.04
C VAL A 124 8.92 4.43 -22.62
N ARG A 125 8.17 5.53 -22.61
CA ARG A 125 8.70 6.83 -23.03
C ARG A 125 9.86 7.22 -22.11
N SER A 126 11.04 7.41 -22.69
CA SER A 126 12.18 8.04 -22.03
C SER A 126 11.91 9.55 -21.89
N GLU A 127 11.13 9.94 -20.89
CA GLU A 127 11.22 11.32 -20.42
C GLU A 127 12.55 11.43 -19.67
N GLU A 128 13.50 12.17 -20.25
CA GLU A 128 14.76 12.50 -19.61
C GLU A 128 14.44 13.24 -18.31
N ASP A 129 14.56 12.54 -17.17
CA ASP A 129 14.59 13.13 -15.83
C ASP A 129 15.84 14.04 -15.74
N HIS A 130 15.74 15.24 -16.28
CA HIS A 130 16.68 16.30 -15.96
C HIS A 130 16.46 16.71 -14.51
N GLU A 131 17.52 16.56 -13.72
CA GLU A 131 17.74 17.13 -12.40
C GLU A 131 17.36 16.25 -11.18
N VAL A 132 18.17 15.22 -10.95
CA VAL A 132 18.47 14.77 -9.57
C VAL A 132 19.88 15.23 -9.24
N GLU A 133 20.02 16.43 -8.66
CA GLU A 133 21.29 16.87 -8.07
C GLU A 133 21.60 16.01 -6.84
N PHE A 134 22.68 15.22 -6.91
CA PHE A 134 23.25 14.58 -5.75
C PHE A 134 24.01 15.63 -4.93
N VAL A 135 23.43 16.08 -3.82
CA VAL A 135 24.15 16.88 -2.83
C VAL A 135 25.18 15.97 -2.15
N SER A 136 26.45 16.10 -2.54
CA SER A 136 27.58 15.51 -1.82
C SER A 136 27.83 16.29 -0.53
N GLY A 137 27.29 15.82 0.58
CA GLY A 137 27.60 16.38 1.90
C GLY A 137 28.26 15.33 2.77
N PHE A 138 29.60 15.31 2.82
CA PHE A 138 30.40 14.90 3.98
C PHE A 138 31.84 15.44 3.82
N GLU A 139 32.15 16.50 4.57
CA GLU A 139 33.40 16.63 5.33
C GLU A 139 33.04 16.82 6.80
#